data_AF-A0AAW7FDM8-F1
#
_entry.id   AF-A0AAW7FDM8-F1
#
_cell.length_a   1.000
_cell.length_b   1.000
_cell.length_c   1.000
_cell.angle_alpha   90.00
_cell.angle_beta   90.00
_cell.angle_gamma   90.00
#
_symmetry.space_group_name_H-M   'P 1'
#
loop_
_entity.id
_entity.type
_entity.pdbx_description
1 polymer ?
#
loop_
_entity_poly.entity_id
_entity_poly.type
_entity_poly.pdbx_seq_one_letter_code
_entity_poly.pdbx_strand_id
1 'polypeptide(L)'
;MTTNNHPANGPVSLERLHQIREILSKAAAQSDGGNIGYAMADAVKVIDGAIAAFGAEPVAYMCKDGDDIEYNGHNEFSGGGKGVPLYTTPPAPVVPEGLRMALSNAGIAAPESDEMLAATHEKYIQALVTWVKDRKPFQPAQLVPEEVSWEDVPEEITEDNMEVALAWAHGFNHCRTAMLQAGNPPATPDCWCRTCRPVTMNDMRFVVCPDCGNKRCPHANDHRNACTGSNEHGQAGSAYPAAPQQEVKS
;
A
#
# COMPACT_ATOMS: atom_id res chain seq x y z
N MET A 1 1.83 -35.87 -24.02
CA MET A 1 1.89 -34.49 -23.51
C MET A 1 0.46 -33.99 -23.42
N THR A 2 -0.07 -33.82 -22.21
CA THR A 2 -1.44 -33.37 -21.95
C THR A 2 -1.46 -31.85 -22.00
N THR A 3 -2.07 -31.26 -23.02
CA THR A 3 -2.27 -29.81 -23.09
C THR A 3 -3.40 -29.44 -22.14
N ASN A 4 -3.08 -28.82 -21.01
CA ASN A 4 -4.07 -28.30 -20.07
C ASN A 4 -4.77 -27.07 -20.68
N ASN A 5 -5.90 -27.29 -21.34
CA ASN A 5 -6.83 -26.27 -21.83
C ASN A 5 -7.62 -25.60 -20.70
N HIS A 6 -6.97 -25.36 -19.56
CA HIS A 6 -7.64 -24.75 -18.42
C HIS A 6 -7.94 -23.27 -18.77
N PRO A 7 -9.20 -22.80 -18.67
CA PRO A 7 -9.61 -21.48 -19.12
C PRO A 7 -8.95 -20.30 -18.38
N ALA A 8 -8.14 -20.58 -17.35
CA ALA A 8 -7.33 -19.59 -16.65
C ALA A 8 -5.97 -19.29 -17.32
N ASN A 9 -5.58 -20.04 -18.35
CA ASN A 9 -4.28 -19.90 -19.02
C ASN A 9 -4.34 -18.98 -20.27
N GLY A 10 -5.48 -18.33 -20.52
CA GLY A 10 -5.67 -17.37 -21.61
C GLY A 10 -5.89 -15.94 -21.10
N PRO A 11 -5.88 -14.93 -21.98
CA PRO A 11 -6.19 -13.54 -21.62
C PRO A 11 -7.60 -13.44 -21.00
N VAL A 12 -7.76 -12.55 -20.03
CA VAL A 12 -9.02 -12.38 -19.31
C VAL A 12 -10.09 -11.83 -20.26
N SER A 13 -11.15 -12.60 -20.52
CA SER A 13 -12.28 -12.18 -21.35
C SER A 13 -13.28 -11.31 -20.60
N LEU A 14 -14.09 -10.52 -21.33
CA LEU A 14 -15.17 -9.72 -20.76
C LEU A 14 -16.18 -10.58 -19.98
N GLU A 15 -16.54 -11.75 -20.52
CA GLU A 15 -17.40 -12.72 -19.84
C GLU A 15 -16.79 -13.20 -18.52
N ARG A 16 -15.47 -13.42 -18.50
CA ARG A 16 -14.74 -13.82 -17.29
C ARG A 16 -14.70 -12.69 -16.26
N LEU A 17 -14.56 -11.42 -16.67
CA LEU A 17 -14.64 -10.27 -15.77
C LEU A 17 -16.01 -10.16 -15.11
N HIS A 18 -17.11 -10.30 -15.87
CA HIS A 18 -18.46 -10.33 -15.31
C HIS A 18 -18.63 -11.49 -14.31
N GLN A 19 -18.12 -12.68 -14.63
CA GLN A 19 -18.18 -13.83 -13.74
C GLN A 19 -17.44 -13.57 -12.41
N ILE A 20 -16.22 -13.02 -12.47
CA ILE A 20 -15.41 -12.70 -11.28
C ILE A 20 -16.09 -11.60 -10.46
N ARG A 21 -16.58 -10.54 -11.11
CA ARG A 21 -17.31 -9.43 -10.48
C ARG A 21 -18.52 -9.94 -9.69
N GLU A 22 -19.31 -10.84 -10.27
CA GLU A 22 -20.47 -11.43 -9.60
C GLU A 22 -20.09 -12.27 -8.38
N ILE A 23 -19.03 -13.09 -8.49
CA ILE A 23 -18.53 -13.90 -7.37
C ILE A 23 -18.10 -13.01 -6.21
N LEU A 24 -17.28 -11.99 -6.50
CA LEU A 24 -16.77 -11.07 -5.48
C LEU A 24 -17.87 -10.19 -4.88
N SER A 25 -18.84 -9.76 -5.67
CA SER A 25 -20.00 -8.99 -5.18
C SER A 25 -20.84 -9.80 -4.20
N LYS A 26 -21.09 -11.09 -4.51
CA LYS A 26 -21.83 -11.99 -3.62
C LYS A 26 -21.03 -12.29 -2.35
N ALA A 27 -19.73 -12.53 -2.47
CA ALA A 27 -18.85 -12.76 -1.33
C ALA A 27 -18.77 -11.53 -0.42
N ALA A 28 -18.68 -10.32 -0.99
CA ALA A 28 -18.68 -9.07 -0.24
C ALA A 28 -20.02 -8.85 0.49
N ALA A 29 -21.15 -9.14 -0.15
CA ALA A 29 -22.48 -9.02 0.46
C ALA A 29 -22.72 -10.03 1.60
N GLN A 30 -22.04 -11.18 1.56
CA GLN A 30 -22.11 -12.21 2.61
C GLN A 30 -21.02 -12.04 3.69
N SER A 31 -20.06 -11.14 3.47
CA SER A 31 -19.01 -10.84 4.44
C SER A 31 -19.61 -10.06 5.61
N ASP A 32 -19.06 -10.29 6.79
CA ASP A 32 -19.32 -9.55 8.02
C ASP A 32 -18.83 -8.09 8.01
N GLY A 33 -18.40 -7.57 6.86
CA GLY A 33 -17.85 -6.22 6.72
C GLY A 33 -16.44 -6.07 7.30
N GLY A 34 -15.71 -7.17 7.52
CA GLY A 34 -14.29 -7.12 7.88
C GLY A 34 -13.40 -6.61 6.74
N ASN A 35 -12.10 -6.45 7.00
CA ASN A 35 -11.12 -5.96 6.02
C ASN A 35 -11.16 -6.73 4.67
N ILE A 36 -11.45 -8.02 4.72
CA ILE A 36 -11.59 -8.86 3.52
C ILE A 36 -12.85 -8.48 2.72
N GLY A 37 -13.97 -8.18 3.38
CA GLY A 37 -15.19 -7.73 2.72
C GLY A 37 -15.03 -6.39 2.03
N TYR A 38 -14.33 -5.44 2.67
CA TYR A 38 -13.98 -4.16 2.04
C TYR A 38 -13.03 -4.34 0.85
N ALA A 39 -12.00 -5.18 0.98
CA ALA A 39 -11.10 -5.48 -0.13
C ALA A 39 -11.83 -6.14 -1.31
N MET A 40 -12.79 -7.03 -1.05
CA MET A 40 -13.64 -7.63 -2.09
C MET A 40 -14.53 -6.57 -2.77
N ALA A 41 -15.12 -5.64 -2.00
CA ALA A 41 -15.93 -4.56 -2.56
C ALA A 41 -15.10 -3.58 -3.40
N ASP A 42 -13.88 -3.25 -2.99
CA ASP A 42 -12.98 -2.40 -3.78
C ASP A 42 -12.48 -3.12 -5.04
N ALA A 43 -12.20 -4.43 -4.96
CA ALA A 43 -11.87 -5.23 -6.13
C ALA A 43 -13.02 -5.25 -7.16
N VAL A 44 -14.29 -5.29 -6.71
CA VAL A 44 -15.45 -5.17 -7.60
C VAL A 44 -15.44 -3.82 -8.34
N LYS A 45 -15.14 -2.70 -7.68
CA LYS A 45 -15.07 -1.38 -8.34
C LYS A 45 -13.98 -1.31 -9.41
N VAL A 46 -12.83 -1.92 -9.15
CA VAL A 46 -11.73 -2.00 -10.14
C VAL A 46 -12.16 -2.81 -11.36
N ILE A 47 -12.87 -3.94 -11.14
CA ILE A 47 -13.38 -4.76 -12.23
C ILE A 47 -14.48 -4.03 -13.01
N ASP A 48 -15.37 -3.29 -12.33
CA ASP A 48 -16.38 -2.46 -13.01
C ASP A 48 -15.71 -1.41 -13.93
N GLY A 49 -14.60 -0.81 -13.49
CA GLY A 49 -13.79 0.07 -14.34
C GLY A 49 -13.15 -0.65 -15.53
N ALA A 50 -12.65 -1.87 -15.34
CA ALA A 50 -12.10 -2.69 -16.42
C ALA A 50 -13.18 -3.09 -17.44
N ILE A 51 -14.38 -3.47 -16.98
CA ILE A 51 -15.54 -3.77 -17.83
C ILE A 51 -15.93 -2.53 -18.66
N ALA A 52 -16.00 -1.36 -18.02
CA ALA A 52 -16.28 -0.11 -18.71
C ALA A 52 -15.24 0.22 -19.79
N ALA A 53 -13.95 -0.03 -19.51
CA ALA A 53 -12.87 0.13 -20.48
C ALA A 53 -12.98 -0.85 -21.66
N PHE A 54 -13.41 -2.10 -21.42
CA PHE A 54 -13.68 -3.08 -22.48
C PHE A 54 -14.81 -2.64 -23.43
N GLY A 55 -15.79 -1.89 -22.92
CA GLY A 55 -16.92 -1.37 -23.69
C GLY A 55 -16.72 0.04 -24.26
N ALA A 56 -15.55 0.66 -24.07
CA ALA A 56 -15.30 1.99 -24.58
C ALA A 56 -15.22 1.98 -26.12
N GLU A 57 -15.89 2.94 -26.75
CA GLU A 57 -15.69 3.19 -28.17
C GLU A 57 -14.38 3.98 -28.38
N PRO A 58 -13.58 3.62 -29.38
CA PRO A 58 -12.39 4.38 -29.72
C PRO A 58 -12.77 5.78 -30.21
N VAL A 59 -11.96 6.75 -29.82
CA VAL A 59 -12.17 8.16 -30.18
C VAL A 59 -11.52 8.54 -31.51
N ALA A 60 -10.58 7.72 -31.96
CA ALA A 60 -9.98 7.79 -33.28
C ALA A 60 -9.42 6.42 -33.66
N TYR A 61 -9.03 6.27 -34.92
CA TYR A 61 -8.26 5.15 -35.42
C TYR A 61 -6.99 5.69 -36.09
N MET A 62 -5.92 4.92 -36.06
CA MET A 62 -4.64 5.25 -36.68
C MET A 62 -4.22 4.16 -37.65
N CYS A 63 -3.87 4.51 -38.88
CA CYS A 63 -3.23 3.61 -39.85
C CYS A 63 -1.81 4.09 -40.13
N LYS A 64 -0.88 3.16 -40.32
CA LYS A 64 0.50 3.47 -40.68
C LYS A 64 0.86 2.71 -41.95
N ASP A 65 1.15 3.46 -43.01
CA ASP A 65 1.54 2.94 -44.32
C ASP A 65 2.94 3.46 -44.66
N GLY A 66 3.96 2.66 -44.37
CA GLY A 66 5.36 3.10 -44.46
C GLY A 66 5.69 4.17 -43.42
N ASP A 67 6.08 5.36 -43.87
CA ASP A 67 6.37 6.52 -43.02
C ASP A 67 5.15 7.44 -42.79
N ASP A 68 4.07 7.22 -43.55
CA ASP A 68 2.86 8.02 -43.43
C ASP A 68 1.95 7.49 -42.31
N ILE A 69 1.42 8.42 -41.50
CA ILE A 69 0.47 8.12 -40.42
C ILE A 69 -0.83 8.86 -40.71
N GLU A 70 -1.92 8.11 -40.86
CA GLU A 70 -3.26 8.64 -41.07
C GLU A 70 -4.10 8.46 -39.80
N TYR A 71 -4.85 9.50 -39.43
CA TYR A 71 -5.80 9.47 -38.32
C TYR A 71 -7.22 9.68 -38.83
N ASN A 72 -8.16 8.87 -38.36
CA ASN A 72 -9.56 8.99 -38.77
C ASN A 72 -10.50 8.80 -37.57
N GLY A 73 -11.67 9.43 -37.62
CA GLY A 73 -12.75 9.23 -36.63
C GLY A 73 -13.51 7.91 -36.82
N HIS A 74 -13.26 7.19 -37.91
CA HIS A 74 -13.87 5.89 -38.20
C HIS A 74 -12.82 4.88 -38.68
N ASN A 75 -13.12 3.59 -38.52
CA ASN A 75 -12.20 2.48 -38.78
C ASN A 75 -12.06 2.12 -40.28
N GLU A 76 -12.15 3.09 -41.18
CA GLU A 76 -11.99 2.86 -42.62
C GLU A 76 -10.99 3.85 -43.17
N PHE A 77 -9.93 3.32 -43.79
CA PHE A 77 -8.83 4.10 -44.32
C PHE A 77 -8.79 4.03 -45.84
N SER A 78 -8.10 4.99 -46.44
CA SER A 78 -7.92 5.07 -47.89
C SER A 78 -7.21 3.80 -48.39
N GLY A 79 -7.94 2.89 -49.05
CA GLY A 79 -7.44 1.58 -49.47
C GLY A 79 -8.14 0.36 -48.84
N GLY A 80 -9.16 0.58 -48.01
CA GLY A 80 -9.96 -0.49 -47.40
C GLY A 80 -9.32 -1.13 -46.15
N GLY A 81 -8.20 -0.56 -45.68
CA GLY A 81 -7.53 -0.98 -44.45
C GLY A 81 -8.31 -0.63 -43.18
N LYS A 82 -8.04 -1.37 -42.11
CA LYS A 82 -8.53 -1.11 -40.75
C LYS A 82 -7.39 -0.52 -39.91
N GLY A 83 -7.69 0.52 -39.14
CA GLY A 83 -6.72 1.18 -38.27
C GLY A 83 -6.67 0.60 -36.87
N VAL A 84 -5.62 0.95 -36.14
CA VAL A 84 -5.48 0.70 -34.71
C VAL A 84 -6.38 1.67 -33.94
N PRO A 85 -7.29 1.19 -33.07
CA PRO A 85 -8.15 2.06 -32.28
C PRO A 85 -7.35 2.85 -31.23
N LEU A 86 -7.68 4.13 -31.09
CA LEU A 86 -7.15 5.06 -30.09
C LEU A 86 -8.29 5.46 -29.14
N TYR A 87 -8.03 5.47 -27.85
CA TYR A 87 -9.02 5.76 -26.81
C TYR A 87 -8.63 7.05 -26.07
N THR A 88 -9.60 7.86 -25.64
CA THR A 88 -9.38 9.10 -24.86
C THR A 88 -8.66 8.86 -23.54
N THR A 89 -8.81 7.66 -23.02
CA THR A 89 -8.02 7.12 -21.92
C THR A 89 -7.22 5.98 -22.53
N PRO A 90 -5.87 6.03 -22.57
CA PRO A 90 -5.11 4.89 -23.06
C PRO A 90 -5.52 3.66 -22.24
N PRO A 91 -5.76 2.48 -22.86
CA PRO A 91 -5.91 1.25 -22.08
C PRO A 91 -4.66 1.15 -21.22
N ALA A 92 -4.81 1.31 -19.91
CA ALA A 92 -3.74 1.71 -18.99
C ALA A 92 -2.39 1.08 -19.39
N PRO A 93 -1.44 1.86 -19.95
CA PRO A 93 -0.13 1.32 -20.27
C PRO A 93 0.60 1.06 -18.96
N VAL A 94 0.61 -0.22 -18.61
CA VAL A 94 1.72 -1.01 -18.07
C VAL A 94 2.63 -0.27 -17.08
N VAL A 95 2.42 -0.61 -15.80
CA VAL A 95 3.16 -0.26 -14.58
C VAL A 95 2.69 1.02 -13.86
N PRO A 96 2.03 0.88 -12.69
CA PRO A 96 1.71 2.02 -11.84
C PRO A 96 2.97 2.74 -11.36
N GLU A 97 2.97 4.07 -11.41
CA GLU A 97 4.03 4.93 -10.81
C GLU A 97 4.34 4.55 -9.36
N GLY A 98 3.32 4.09 -8.62
CA GLY A 98 3.46 3.57 -7.27
C GLY A 98 4.42 2.37 -7.14
N LEU A 99 4.56 1.54 -8.18
CA LEU A 99 5.47 0.39 -8.16
C LEU A 99 6.95 0.83 -8.26
N ARG A 100 7.27 1.83 -9.09
CA ARG A 100 8.63 2.39 -9.17
C ARG A 100 9.07 3.00 -7.86
N MET A 101 8.19 3.82 -7.28
CA MET A 101 8.43 4.46 -5.99
C MET A 101 8.59 3.43 -4.86
N ALA A 102 7.80 2.35 -4.87
CA ALA A 102 7.94 1.26 -3.92
C ALA A 102 9.28 0.51 -4.04
N LEU A 103 9.76 0.26 -5.27
CA LEU A 103 11.06 -0.39 -5.51
C LEU A 103 12.22 0.48 -5.02
N SER A 104 12.19 1.77 -5.33
CA SER A 104 13.20 2.74 -4.86
C SER A 104 13.26 2.80 -3.33
N ASN A 105 12.11 2.96 -2.67
CA ASN A 105 12.00 2.97 -1.21
C ASN A 105 12.42 1.63 -0.57
N ALA A 106 12.29 0.53 -1.31
CA ALA A 106 12.72 -0.79 -0.87
C ALA A 106 14.24 -1.03 -1.00
N GLY A 107 14.99 -0.10 -1.60
CA GLY A 107 16.41 -0.29 -1.93
C GLY A 107 16.62 -1.34 -3.02
N ILE A 108 15.57 -1.64 -3.79
CA ILE A 108 15.62 -2.54 -4.94
C ILE A 108 15.96 -1.68 -6.14
N ALA A 109 16.99 -2.06 -6.90
CA ALA A 109 17.39 -1.34 -8.10
C ALA A 109 16.19 -1.21 -9.05
N ALA A 110 15.68 0.02 -9.17
CA ALA A 110 14.60 0.33 -10.09
C ALA A 110 15.11 0.12 -11.52
N PRO A 111 14.30 -0.43 -12.43
CA PRO A 111 14.71 -0.63 -13.81
C PRO A 111 14.92 0.70 -14.52
N GLU A 112 15.87 0.69 -15.46
CA GLU A 112 16.29 1.88 -16.22
C GLU A 112 15.23 2.36 -17.22
N SER A 113 14.23 1.52 -17.57
CA SER A 113 13.12 1.90 -18.46
C SER A 113 11.80 1.21 -18.14
N ASP A 114 10.73 1.76 -18.71
CA ASP A 114 9.35 1.27 -18.63
C ASP A 114 9.17 -0.09 -19.30
N GLU A 115 9.84 -0.34 -20.43
CA GLU A 115 9.78 -1.65 -21.08
C GLU A 115 10.46 -2.74 -20.25
N MET A 116 11.58 -2.42 -19.60
CA MET A 116 12.27 -3.35 -18.71
C MET A 116 11.42 -3.71 -17.48
N LEU A 117 10.77 -2.71 -16.89
CA LEU A 117 9.85 -2.91 -15.77
C LEU A 117 8.65 -3.77 -16.16
N ALA A 118 8.07 -3.52 -17.33
CA ALA A 118 6.97 -4.30 -17.88
C ALA A 118 7.35 -5.78 -18.08
N ALA A 119 8.52 -6.03 -18.70
CA ALA A 119 9.02 -7.37 -19.01
C ALA A 119 9.40 -8.20 -17.78
N THR A 120 9.62 -7.56 -16.63
CA THR A 120 10.16 -8.20 -15.42
C THR A 120 9.30 -7.97 -14.16
N HIS A 121 8.09 -7.42 -14.32
CA HIS A 121 7.23 -7.02 -13.21
C HIS A 121 7.02 -8.12 -12.16
N GLU A 122 6.91 -9.39 -12.58
CA GLU A 122 6.65 -10.52 -11.69
C GLU A 122 7.82 -10.75 -10.72
N LYS A 123 9.07 -10.60 -11.21
CA LYS A 123 10.27 -10.74 -10.40
C LYS A 123 10.36 -9.62 -9.36
N TYR A 124 10.01 -8.39 -9.74
CA TYR A 124 10.02 -7.24 -8.84
C TYR A 124 8.91 -7.29 -7.79
N ILE A 125 7.71 -7.76 -8.15
CA ILE A 125 6.64 -8.02 -7.20
C ILE A 125 7.06 -9.10 -6.20
N GLN A 126 7.68 -10.19 -6.65
CA GLN A 126 8.19 -11.23 -5.76
C GLN A 126 9.31 -10.72 -4.84
N ALA A 127 10.21 -9.87 -5.36
CA ALA A 127 11.25 -9.24 -4.55
C ALA A 127 10.65 -8.32 -3.46
N LEU A 128 9.63 -7.52 -3.80
CA LEU A 128 8.90 -6.68 -2.85
C LEU A 128 8.13 -7.53 -1.82
N VAL A 129 7.46 -8.59 -2.24
CA VAL A 129 6.75 -9.50 -1.33
C VAL A 129 7.71 -10.21 -0.38
N THR A 130 8.87 -10.65 -0.87
CA THR A 130 9.92 -11.29 -0.06
C THR A 130 10.48 -10.28 0.94
N TRP A 131 10.79 -9.07 0.48
CA TRP A 131 11.20 -7.95 1.32
C TRP A 131 10.17 -7.62 2.41
N VAL A 132 8.87 -7.65 2.11
CA VAL A 132 7.82 -7.39 3.10
C VAL A 132 7.75 -8.53 4.12
N LYS A 133 7.84 -9.78 3.64
CA LYS A 133 7.80 -10.99 4.48
C LYS A 133 8.99 -11.07 5.44
N ASP A 134 10.17 -10.64 4.98
CA ASP A 134 11.42 -10.78 5.72
C ASP A 134 11.74 -9.53 6.59
N ARG A 135 10.98 -8.43 6.43
CA ARG A 135 11.12 -7.24 7.28
C ARG A 135 10.29 -7.34 8.57
N LYS A 136 10.96 -7.10 9.71
CA LYS A 136 10.33 -6.61 10.94
C LYS A 136 9.64 -5.25 10.66
N PRO A 137 8.59 -4.86 11.42
CA PRO A 137 7.83 -3.63 11.17
C PRO A 137 8.77 -2.44 10.96
N PHE A 138 8.41 -1.60 9.97
CA PHE A 138 9.13 -0.38 9.58
C PHE A 138 9.77 0.29 10.82
N GLN A 139 11.10 0.22 10.92
CA GLN A 139 11.81 1.24 11.67
C GLN A 139 11.87 2.44 10.74
N PRO A 140 11.20 3.57 11.05
CA PRO A 140 11.40 4.78 10.28
C PRO A 140 12.90 5.08 10.27
N ALA A 141 13.45 5.43 9.11
CA ALA A 141 14.82 5.90 9.01
C ALA A 141 15.02 7.03 10.03
N GLN A 142 16.15 7.06 10.75
CA GLN A 142 16.48 8.18 11.63
C GLN A 142 16.60 9.45 10.77
N LEU A 143 15.49 10.19 10.67
CA LEU A 143 15.38 11.47 9.97
C LEU A 143 16.03 12.63 10.74
N VAL A 144 16.65 12.34 11.88
CA VAL A 144 17.30 13.34 12.75
C VAL A 144 18.82 13.24 12.55
N PRO A 145 19.48 14.30 12.06
CA PRO A 145 20.94 14.37 11.96
C PRO A 145 21.65 14.16 13.30
N GLU A 146 22.91 13.75 13.26
CA GLU A 146 23.76 13.61 14.46
C GLU A 146 24.05 14.96 15.13
N GLU A 147 24.49 14.92 16.38
CA GLU A 147 24.89 16.11 17.11
C GLU A 147 26.18 16.68 16.53
N VAL A 148 26.23 17.99 16.33
CA VAL A 148 27.39 18.66 15.75
C VAL A 148 28.13 19.47 16.81
N SER A 149 29.44 19.53 16.68
CA SER A 149 30.33 20.34 17.51
C SER A 149 30.83 21.57 16.75
N TRP A 150 31.70 22.36 17.38
CA TRP A 150 32.32 23.51 16.73
C TRP A 150 33.26 23.10 15.57
N GLU A 151 33.77 21.87 15.57
CA GLU A 151 34.65 21.32 14.53
C GLU A 151 33.88 21.00 13.24
N ASP A 152 32.57 20.82 13.35
CA ASP A 152 31.67 20.44 12.26
C ASP A 152 30.99 21.65 11.60
N VAL A 153 31.33 22.86 12.06
CA VAL A 153 30.80 24.11 11.52
C VAL A 153 31.45 24.37 10.15
N PRO A 154 30.67 24.71 9.10
CA PRO A 154 31.22 25.04 7.79
C PRO A 154 32.33 26.09 7.88
N GLU A 155 33.45 25.87 7.16
CA GLU A 155 34.65 26.73 7.24
C GLU A 155 34.31 28.21 6.99
N GLU A 156 33.38 28.47 6.07
CA GLU A 156 32.81 29.78 5.70
C GLU A 156 32.17 30.55 6.87
N ILE A 157 31.75 29.85 7.93
CA ILE A 157 31.19 30.43 9.15
C ILE A 157 32.28 30.57 10.23
N THR A 158 33.28 29.70 10.22
CA THR A 158 34.37 29.68 11.20
C THR A 158 35.47 30.73 10.94
N GLU A 159 35.59 31.22 9.70
CA GLU A 159 36.74 32.02 9.26
C GLU A 159 36.98 33.30 10.09
N ASP A 160 35.95 33.91 10.68
CA ASP A 160 36.11 35.23 11.31
C ASP A 160 35.61 35.37 12.77
N ASN A 161 34.91 34.38 13.35
CA ASN A 161 34.44 34.50 14.74
C ASN A 161 34.02 33.17 15.41
N MET A 162 34.78 32.74 16.42
CA MET A 162 34.47 31.56 17.25
C MET A 162 33.09 31.66 17.94
N GLU A 163 32.63 32.86 18.30
CA GLU A 163 31.30 33.05 18.90
C GLU A 163 30.17 32.72 17.90
N VAL A 164 30.38 33.02 16.62
CA VAL A 164 29.39 32.74 15.56
C VAL A 164 29.34 31.24 15.26
N ALA A 165 30.49 30.57 15.25
CA ALA A 165 30.58 29.12 15.09
C ALA A 165 29.86 28.37 16.23
N LEU A 166 30.10 28.79 17.49
CA LEU A 166 29.40 28.22 18.65
C LEU A 166 27.88 28.48 18.57
N ALA A 167 27.45 29.69 18.22
CA ALA A 167 26.04 30.02 18.07
C ALA A 167 25.34 29.17 16.99
N TRP A 168 26.04 28.89 15.88
CA TRP A 168 25.53 28.00 14.84
C TRP A 168 25.37 26.56 15.34
N ALA A 169 26.40 25.99 15.98
CA ALA A 169 26.35 24.63 16.50
C ALA A 169 25.25 24.48 17.57
N HIS A 170 25.11 25.48 18.45
CA HIS A 170 24.02 25.53 19.42
C HIS A 170 22.64 25.60 18.75
N GLY A 171 22.47 26.46 17.73
CA GLY A 171 21.22 26.57 16.98
C GLY A 171 20.86 25.28 16.25
N PHE A 172 21.83 24.64 15.60
CA PHE A 172 21.66 23.35 14.94
C PHE A 172 21.22 22.27 15.94
N ASN A 173 21.92 22.15 17.07
CA ASN A 173 21.58 21.17 18.10
C ASN A 173 20.24 21.47 18.79
N HIS A 174 19.84 22.74 18.87
CA HIS A 174 18.51 23.14 19.35
C HIS A 174 17.41 22.70 18.39
N CYS A 175 17.59 22.91 17.08
CA CYS A 175 16.69 22.42 16.04
C CYS A 175 16.62 20.88 16.04
N ARG A 176 17.76 20.20 16.16
CA ARG A 176 17.85 18.74 16.32
C ARG A 176 17.07 18.25 17.54
N THR A 177 17.23 18.93 18.67
CA THR A 177 16.49 18.61 19.91
C THR A 177 14.99 18.82 19.73
N ALA A 178 14.59 19.89 19.03
CA ALA A 178 13.19 20.12 18.69
C ALA A 178 12.63 19.06 17.74
N MET A 179 13.42 18.57 16.77
CA MET A 179 13.03 17.45 15.90
C MET A 179 12.87 16.14 16.70
N LEU A 180 13.77 15.88 17.67
CA LEU A 180 13.66 14.73 18.59
C LEU A 180 12.44 14.85 19.53
N GLN A 181 12.16 16.04 20.03
CA GLN A 181 10.98 16.32 20.87
C GLN A 181 9.67 16.21 20.07
N ALA A 182 9.65 16.67 18.82
CA ALA A 182 8.51 16.51 17.92
C ALA A 182 8.22 15.03 17.59
N GLY A 183 9.25 14.18 17.61
CA GLY A 183 9.14 12.72 17.51
C GLY A 183 8.68 12.02 18.79
N ASN A 184 8.54 12.75 19.91
CA ASN A 184 8.10 12.18 21.20
C ASN A 184 6.92 13.00 21.80
N PRO A 185 5.74 13.01 21.14
CA PRO A 185 4.56 13.65 21.68
C PRO A 185 3.99 12.90 22.91
N PRO A 186 3.36 13.60 23.88
CA PRO A 186 2.60 12.93 24.93
C PRO A 186 1.39 12.24 24.28
N ALA A 187 1.28 10.92 24.49
CA ALA A 187 0.41 9.98 23.77
C ALA A 187 0.74 9.89 22.26
N THR A 188 1.54 8.88 21.92
CA THR A 188 1.87 8.44 20.55
C THR A 188 0.62 8.44 19.63
N PRO A 189 0.56 9.31 18.59
CA PRO A 189 -0.49 9.29 17.57
C PRO A 189 -0.58 7.96 16.80
N ASP A 190 0.52 7.20 16.78
CA ASP A 190 0.64 5.93 16.06
C ASP A 190 0.29 4.69 16.91
N CYS A 191 -0.03 4.85 18.21
CA CYS A 191 -0.47 3.71 19.03
C CYS A 191 -1.98 3.54 18.93
N TRP A 192 -2.39 2.40 18.36
CA TRP A 192 -3.80 2.07 18.12
C TRP A 192 -4.41 1.18 19.21
N CYS A 193 -3.69 0.91 20.30
CA CYS A 193 -4.20 0.12 21.42
C CYS A 193 -5.32 0.84 22.16
N ARG A 194 -6.12 0.09 22.93
CA ARG A 194 -7.28 0.64 23.64
C ARG A 194 -6.90 1.66 24.71
N THR A 195 -5.75 1.49 25.37
CA THR A 195 -5.26 2.42 26.40
C THR A 195 -4.86 3.78 25.81
N CYS A 196 -4.08 3.78 24.73
CA CYS A 196 -3.56 5.02 24.13
C CYS A 196 -4.62 5.77 23.32
N ARG A 197 -5.52 5.02 22.68
CA ARG A 197 -6.69 5.55 22.01
C ARG A 197 -7.91 4.79 22.53
N PRO A 198 -8.71 5.35 23.44
CA PRO A 198 -9.95 4.72 23.88
C PRO A 198 -10.99 4.63 22.76
N VAL A 199 -11.76 3.54 22.71
CA VAL A 199 -12.90 3.40 21.78
C VAL A 199 -14.08 4.16 22.39
N THR A 200 -14.62 5.12 21.65
CA THR A 200 -15.85 5.86 22.00
C THR A 200 -17.07 5.28 21.27
N MET A 201 -18.29 5.68 21.65
CA MET A 201 -19.51 5.15 21.01
C MET A 201 -19.63 5.49 19.51
N ASN A 202 -18.94 6.54 19.04
CA ASN A 202 -18.88 6.90 17.61
C ASN A 202 -17.66 6.30 16.89
N ASP A 203 -16.78 5.60 17.63
CA ASP A 203 -15.54 5.03 17.11
C ASP A 203 -15.77 3.56 16.74
N MET A 204 -16.04 3.32 15.46
CA MET A 204 -16.34 1.98 14.92
C MET A 204 -15.09 1.11 14.69
N ARG A 205 -13.91 1.52 15.17
CA ARG A 205 -12.67 0.78 14.90
C ARG A 205 -12.57 -0.51 15.73
N PHE A 206 -12.08 -1.56 15.09
CA PHE A 206 -11.66 -2.77 15.79
C PHE A 206 -10.25 -2.59 16.36
N VAL A 207 -10.12 -2.69 17.68
CA VAL A 207 -8.81 -2.70 18.34
C VAL A 207 -8.22 -4.10 18.26
N VAL A 208 -7.12 -4.23 17.53
CA VAL A 208 -6.39 -5.50 17.33
C VAL A 208 -4.93 -5.35 17.71
N CYS A 209 -4.29 -6.46 18.06
CA CYS A 209 -2.87 -6.49 18.37
C CYS A 209 -2.05 -6.23 17.11
N PRO A 210 -1.13 -5.25 17.07
CA PRO A 210 -0.25 -5.01 15.92
C PRO A 210 0.65 -6.21 15.60
N ASP A 211 1.04 -7.01 16.60
CA ASP A 211 1.98 -8.12 16.38
C ASP A 211 1.32 -9.38 15.81
N CYS A 212 0.07 -9.67 16.21
CA CYS A 212 -0.57 -10.96 15.89
C CYS A 212 -1.98 -10.84 15.30
N GLY A 213 -2.55 -9.64 15.20
CA GLY A 213 -3.89 -9.40 14.65
C GLY A 213 -5.06 -9.86 15.53
N ASN A 214 -4.83 -10.52 16.66
CA ASN A 214 -5.90 -11.02 17.53
C ASN A 214 -6.52 -9.91 18.39
N LYS A 215 -7.84 -9.77 18.33
CA LYS A 215 -8.60 -8.76 19.10
C LYS A 215 -8.63 -9.02 20.61
N ARG A 216 -8.45 -10.28 21.04
CA ARG A 216 -8.45 -10.64 22.47
C ARG A 216 -7.06 -10.70 23.09
N CYS A 217 -6.02 -10.45 22.30
CA CYS A 217 -4.66 -10.38 22.82
C CYS A 217 -4.54 -9.17 23.79
N PRO A 218 -3.93 -9.33 24.98
CA PRO A 218 -3.77 -8.23 25.93
C PRO A 218 -2.91 -7.08 25.39
N HIS A 219 -2.02 -7.34 24.43
CA HIS A 219 -1.26 -6.30 23.73
C HIS A 219 -2.15 -5.37 22.87
N ALA A 220 -3.32 -5.85 22.42
CA ALA A 220 -4.32 -4.99 21.76
C ALA A 220 -4.95 -3.98 22.73
N ASN A 221 -5.08 -4.37 24.00
CA ASN A 221 -5.67 -3.53 25.03
C ASN A 221 -4.68 -2.45 25.50
N ASP A 222 -3.42 -2.84 25.73
CA ASP A 222 -2.33 -1.96 26.14
C ASP A 222 -1.04 -2.41 25.48
N HIS A 223 -0.35 -1.51 24.78
CA HIS A 223 0.88 -1.83 24.04
C HIS A 223 2.03 -2.26 24.97
N ARG A 224 1.90 -2.05 26.29
CA ARG A 224 2.88 -2.48 27.29
C ARG A 224 2.72 -3.96 27.68
N ASN A 225 1.57 -4.57 27.40
CA ASN A 225 1.35 -5.99 27.69
C ASN A 225 2.13 -6.87 26.70
N ALA A 226 2.51 -8.09 27.09
CA ALA A 226 3.10 -9.02 26.14
C ALA A 226 2.08 -9.52 25.11
N CYS A 227 2.50 -9.72 23.87
CA CYS A 227 1.69 -10.42 22.87
C CYS A 227 1.62 -11.93 23.20
N THR A 228 0.41 -12.47 23.30
CA THR A 228 0.19 -13.90 23.60
C THR A 228 0.00 -14.77 22.36
N GLY A 229 -0.18 -14.15 21.18
CA GLY A 229 -0.55 -14.87 19.95
C GLY A 229 -1.93 -15.54 19.98
N SER A 230 -2.74 -15.34 21.02
CA SER A 230 -4.03 -16.04 21.22
C SER A 230 -5.25 -15.12 21.03
N ASN A 231 -6.34 -15.70 20.51
CA ASN A 231 -7.66 -15.07 20.41
C ASN A 231 -8.68 -15.65 21.40
N GLU A 232 -8.22 -16.35 22.44
CA GLU A 232 -9.05 -16.93 23.49
C GLU A 232 -9.62 -15.86 24.45
N HIS A 233 -10.74 -16.16 25.10
CA HIS A 233 -11.33 -15.28 26.12
C HIS A 233 -10.62 -15.43 27.46
N GLY A 234 -10.68 -14.39 28.30
CA GLY A 234 -10.20 -14.48 29.69
C GLY A 234 -8.69 -14.37 29.86
N GLN A 235 -7.97 -13.98 28.81
CA GLN A 235 -6.54 -13.70 28.90
C GLN A 235 -6.30 -12.52 29.84
N ALA A 236 -5.34 -12.64 30.76
CA ALA A 236 -5.00 -11.58 31.70
C ALA A 236 -4.57 -10.30 30.96
N GLY A 237 -5.19 -9.17 31.29
CA GLY A 237 -4.94 -7.87 30.64
C GLY A 237 -5.74 -7.62 29.34
N SER A 238 -6.53 -8.60 28.88
CA SER A 238 -7.44 -8.43 27.74
C SER A 238 -8.72 -7.69 28.13
N ALA A 239 -9.29 -6.94 27.18
CA ALA A 239 -10.63 -6.34 27.32
C ALA A 239 -11.76 -7.38 27.30
N TYR A 240 -11.48 -8.64 26.93
CA TYR A 240 -12.46 -9.70 26.79
C TYR A 240 -12.34 -10.71 27.94
N PRO A 241 -13.20 -10.63 28.97
CA PRO A 241 -13.16 -11.53 30.12
C PRO A 241 -13.53 -12.96 29.72
N ALA A 242 -13.27 -13.91 30.61
CA ALA A 242 -13.71 -15.30 30.45
C ALA A 242 -15.24 -15.35 30.35
N ALA A 243 -15.76 -16.28 29.55
CA ALA A 243 -17.21 -16.49 29.49
C ALA A 243 -17.73 -16.87 30.89
N PRO A 244 -18.91 -16.36 31.32
CA PRO A 244 -19.55 -16.81 32.55
C PRO A 244 -19.76 -18.33 32.46
N GLN A 245 -19.34 -19.06 33.49
CA GLN A 245 -19.70 -20.47 33.60
C GLN A 245 -21.23 -20.54 33.71
N GLN A 246 -21.89 -21.15 32.72
CA GLN A 246 -23.29 -21.48 32.87
C GLN A 246 -23.39 -22.47 34.02
N GLU A 247 -23.98 -22.05 35.13
CA GLU A 247 -24.38 -22.97 36.20
C GLU A 247 -25.31 -24.00 35.58
N VAL A 248 -24.80 -25.22 35.41
CA VAL A 248 -25.62 -26.37 35.08
C VAL A 248 -26.49 -26.62 36.31
N LYS A 249 -27.68 -26.01 36.33
CA LYS A 249 -28.73 -26.36 37.30
C LYS A 249 -29.05 -27.83 37.05
N SER A 250 -28.56 -28.67 37.97
CA SER A 250 -28.92 -30.08 38.07
C SER A 250 -30.37 -30.25 38.50
#